data_AF-A0A9P4W789-F1
#
_entry.id   AF-A0A9P4W789-F1
#
_cell.length_a   1.000
_cell.length_b   1.000
_cell.length_c   1.000
_cell.angle_alpha   90.00
_cell.angle_beta   90.00
_cell.angle_gamma   90.00
#
_symmetry.space_group_name_H-M   'P 1'
#
loop_
_entity.id
_entity.type
_entity.pdbx_description
1 polymer ?
#
loop_
_entity_poly.entity_id
_entity_poly.type
_entity_poly.pdbx_seq_one_letter_code
_entity_poly.pdbx_strand_id
1 'polypeptide(L)'
;MTPPIRDALYFPEDSSSLIDPYIPNPGIQQDAVPSKPNVTLTFATSLDSQLSLAPGVQTALSGPESKAMTHYLRSKHDAILIGVGTAEADNPSLNCRIAGVGGYGGDGLQGQPRPVVIDPRGRWQFTAESKVLKLAKEGKGKAPWVVTKAPIDESRTRLLESVGGRVIAIGQEGCPEGRVSWDYVLKDLGAAHIGSIMIEGGGAIINDLLAPDNISLVDTVIVTIAPTWLGKGGVQVCPDEKVENGARLPVARLTNVKWVPLGDDVVLCGSPSRG
;
A
#
# COMPACT_ATOMS: atom_id res chain seq x y z
N MET A 1 -33.94 -9.18 2.38
CA MET A 1 -32.54 -9.11 1.93
C MET A 1 -32.36 -7.82 1.17
N THR A 2 -31.53 -6.91 1.66
CA THR A 2 -31.12 -5.70 0.91
C THR A 2 -30.44 -6.18 -0.38
N PRO A 3 -30.78 -5.65 -1.56
CA PRO A 3 -30.13 -6.05 -2.80
C PRO A 3 -28.62 -5.82 -2.69
N PRO A 4 -27.79 -6.70 -3.29
CA PRO A 4 -26.35 -6.56 -3.24
C PRO A 4 -25.94 -5.21 -3.83
N ILE A 5 -25.12 -4.47 -3.08
CA ILE A 5 -24.58 -3.20 -3.54
C ILE A 5 -23.66 -3.49 -4.72
N ARG A 6 -23.93 -2.83 -5.86
CA ARG A 6 -23.18 -3.03 -7.10
C ARG A 6 -21.68 -2.84 -6.86
N ASP A 7 -20.87 -3.76 -7.39
CA ASP A 7 -19.41 -3.78 -7.32
C ASP A 7 -18.79 -3.96 -5.91
N ALA A 8 -19.62 -4.19 -4.88
CA ALA A 8 -19.13 -4.51 -3.54
C ALA A 8 -18.54 -5.93 -3.50
N LEU A 9 -17.50 -6.08 -2.69
CA LEU A 9 -16.81 -7.34 -2.44
C LEU A 9 -17.14 -7.86 -1.04
N TYR A 10 -17.03 -9.16 -0.88
CA TYR A 10 -17.20 -9.84 0.40
C TYR A 10 -15.94 -10.65 0.67
N PHE A 11 -15.43 -10.55 1.90
CA PHE A 11 -14.33 -11.38 2.36
C PHE A 11 -14.84 -12.23 3.53
N PRO A 12 -14.89 -13.57 3.41
CA PRO A 12 -15.50 -14.43 4.42
C PRO A 12 -14.83 -14.33 5.78
N GLU A 13 -15.60 -14.45 6.86
CA GLU A 13 -15.10 -14.39 8.24
C GLU A 13 -14.10 -15.51 8.56
N ASP A 14 -14.34 -16.72 8.04
CA ASP A 14 -13.40 -17.84 8.14
C ASP A 14 -12.04 -17.50 7.52
N SER A 15 -12.01 -16.71 6.45
CA SER A 15 -10.77 -16.24 5.82
C SER A 15 -10.18 -15.04 6.55
N SER A 16 -11.00 -14.08 7.00
CA SER A 16 -10.52 -12.89 7.71
C SER A 16 -9.90 -13.22 9.06
N SER A 17 -10.50 -14.13 9.83
CA SER A 17 -9.98 -14.58 11.12
C SER A 17 -8.57 -15.16 11.04
N LEU A 18 -8.16 -15.66 9.86
CA LEU A 18 -6.80 -16.17 9.66
C LEU A 18 -5.76 -15.06 9.49
N ILE A 19 -6.18 -13.87 9.04
CA ILE A 19 -5.34 -12.72 8.67
C ILE A 19 -5.41 -11.61 9.71
N ASP A 20 -6.54 -11.47 10.41
CA ASP A 20 -6.77 -10.46 11.45
C ASP A 20 -5.65 -10.35 12.49
N PRO A 21 -4.95 -11.44 12.91
CA PRO A 21 -3.81 -11.32 13.82
C PRO A 21 -2.59 -10.54 13.29
N TYR A 22 -2.53 -10.29 11.97
CA TYR A 22 -1.38 -9.66 11.31
C TYR A 22 -1.61 -8.19 10.94
N ILE A 23 -2.84 -7.71 11.10
CA ILE A 23 -3.22 -6.36 10.66
C ILE A 23 -3.61 -5.48 11.86
N PRO A 24 -3.47 -4.16 11.74
CA PRO A 24 -3.91 -3.22 12.76
C PRO A 24 -5.38 -3.43 13.10
N ASN A 25 -5.72 -3.28 14.39
CA ASN A 25 -7.12 -3.24 14.82
C ASN A 25 -7.59 -1.77 14.85
N PRO A 26 -8.34 -1.30 13.85
CA PRO A 26 -8.79 0.10 13.79
C PRO A 26 -9.81 0.45 14.89
N GLY A 27 -10.32 -0.53 15.64
CA GLY A 27 -11.26 -0.31 16.75
C GLY A 27 -10.64 0.24 18.03
N ILE A 28 -9.31 0.30 18.12
CA ILE A 28 -8.60 0.95 19.22
C ILE A 28 -8.32 2.38 18.78
N GLN A 29 -9.18 3.32 19.17
CA GLN A 29 -8.85 4.75 19.10
C GLN A 29 -7.59 4.98 19.93
N GLN A 30 -6.47 5.25 19.25
CA GLN A 30 -5.29 5.77 19.92
C GLN A 30 -5.57 7.24 20.20
N ASP A 31 -5.92 7.57 21.44
CA ASP A 31 -6.10 8.96 21.90
C ASP A 31 -4.80 9.80 21.77
N ALA A 32 -3.66 9.14 21.57
CA ALA A 32 -2.36 9.74 21.36
C ALA A 32 -1.99 9.78 19.87
N VAL A 33 -1.37 10.88 19.43
CA VAL A 33 -0.75 10.97 18.11
C VAL A 33 0.33 9.89 17.98
N PRO A 34 0.25 8.98 17.00
CA PRO A 34 1.24 7.93 16.83
C PRO A 34 2.58 8.54 16.41
N SER A 35 3.68 8.07 16.99
CA SER A 35 5.03 8.51 16.60
C SER A 35 5.39 8.09 15.17
N LYS A 36 4.89 6.91 14.75
CA LYS A 36 4.87 6.41 13.38
C LYS A 36 3.69 5.43 13.20
N PRO A 37 3.11 5.31 12.00
CA PRO A 37 2.06 4.33 11.73
C PRO A 37 2.60 2.89 11.83
N ASN A 38 1.72 1.95 12.15
CA ASN A 38 1.97 0.53 11.92
C ASN A 38 2.02 0.25 10.41
N VAL A 39 3.09 -0.39 9.94
CA VAL A 39 3.36 -0.60 8.52
C VAL A 39 3.10 -2.05 8.12
N THR A 40 2.09 -2.24 7.27
CA THR A 40 1.85 -3.50 6.55
C THR A 40 2.39 -3.37 5.13
N LEU A 41 3.49 -4.05 4.82
CA LEU A 41 3.98 -4.19 3.45
C LEU A 41 3.28 -5.38 2.78
N THR A 42 2.65 -5.15 1.64
CA THR A 42 1.91 -6.21 0.96
C THR A 42 2.01 -6.09 -0.55
N PHE A 43 2.11 -7.23 -1.24
CA PHE A 43 2.23 -7.28 -2.68
C PHE A 43 1.84 -8.66 -3.20
N ALA A 44 1.52 -8.75 -4.49
CA ALA A 44 1.27 -9.99 -5.19
C ALA A 44 2.43 -10.29 -6.16
N THR A 45 2.93 -11.52 -6.14
CA THR A 45 3.96 -12.00 -7.06
C THR A 45 3.49 -13.25 -7.79
N SER A 46 4.06 -13.47 -8.97
CA SER A 46 4.15 -14.79 -9.60
C SER A 46 5.07 -15.75 -8.81
N LEU A 47 5.15 -17.01 -9.24
CA LEU A 47 6.05 -18.03 -8.68
C LEU A 47 7.54 -17.67 -8.82
N ASP A 48 7.90 -16.83 -9.78
CA ASP A 48 9.26 -16.32 -10.03
C ASP A 48 9.51 -14.92 -9.42
N SER A 49 8.71 -14.54 -8.40
CA SER A 49 8.83 -13.29 -7.63
C SER A 49 8.67 -12.00 -8.45
N GLN A 50 7.93 -12.07 -9.57
CA GLN A 50 7.66 -10.91 -10.43
C GLN A 50 6.34 -10.23 -10.04
N LEU A 51 6.35 -8.91 -9.95
CA LEU A 51 5.17 -8.06 -9.73
C LEU A 51 4.44 -7.72 -11.04
N SER A 52 5.19 -7.67 -12.15
CA SER A 52 4.65 -7.33 -13.46
C SER A 52 5.45 -7.94 -14.60
N LEU A 53 4.83 -8.04 -15.79
CA LEU A 53 5.48 -8.51 -17.02
C LEU A 53 6.63 -7.61 -17.49
N ALA A 54 6.53 -6.30 -17.22
CA ALA A 54 7.56 -5.31 -17.51
C ALA A 54 7.36 -4.05 -16.65
N PRO A 55 8.37 -3.16 -16.53
CA PRO A 55 8.21 -1.87 -15.87
C PRO A 55 7.08 -1.05 -16.50
N GLY A 56 6.15 -0.57 -15.67
CA GLY A 56 5.00 0.24 -16.11
C GLY A 56 3.86 -0.55 -16.77
N VAL A 57 3.92 -1.89 -16.78
CA VAL A 57 2.86 -2.73 -17.32
C VAL A 57 2.00 -3.29 -16.20
N GLN A 58 0.71 -2.94 -16.19
CA GLN A 58 -0.25 -3.54 -15.26
C GLN A 58 -0.36 -5.05 -15.51
N THR A 59 -0.17 -5.85 -14.47
CA THR A 59 -0.29 -7.32 -14.54
C THR A 59 -1.24 -7.81 -13.46
N ALA A 60 -2.28 -8.56 -13.85
CA ALA A 60 -3.20 -9.17 -12.90
C ALA A 60 -2.62 -10.50 -12.42
N LEU A 61 -2.17 -10.53 -11.17
CA LEU A 61 -1.65 -11.74 -10.51
C LEU A 61 -2.69 -12.37 -9.59
N SER A 62 -3.29 -11.56 -8.71
CA SER A 62 -4.28 -12.01 -7.73
C SER A 62 -5.57 -12.53 -8.36
N GLY A 63 -6.02 -13.70 -7.90
CA GLY A 63 -7.36 -14.23 -8.11
C GLY A 63 -8.46 -13.45 -7.38
N PRO A 64 -9.73 -13.84 -7.55
CA PRO A 64 -10.88 -13.15 -6.94
C PRO A 64 -10.83 -13.06 -5.40
N GLU A 65 -10.43 -14.14 -4.74
CA GLU A 65 -10.38 -14.28 -3.28
C GLU A 65 -9.26 -13.44 -2.67
N SER A 66 -8.05 -13.51 -3.24
CA SER A 66 -6.92 -12.68 -2.79
C SER A 66 -7.15 -11.20 -3.13
N LYS A 67 -7.85 -10.88 -4.22
CA LYS A 67 -8.30 -9.51 -4.50
C LYS A 67 -9.32 -9.00 -3.48
N ALA A 68 -10.25 -9.84 -3.04
CA ALA A 68 -11.17 -9.51 -1.95
C ALA A 68 -10.40 -9.27 -0.64
N MET A 69 -9.40 -10.10 -0.33
CA MET A 69 -8.49 -9.89 0.78
C MET A 69 -7.77 -8.53 0.69
N THR A 70 -7.21 -8.14 -0.46
CA THR A 70 -6.56 -6.82 -0.62
C THR A 70 -7.52 -5.68 -0.25
N HIS A 71 -8.78 -5.75 -0.69
CA HIS A 71 -9.78 -4.76 -0.29
C HIS A 71 -10.15 -4.85 1.20
N TYR A 72 -10.14 -6.03 1.79
CA TYR A 72 -10.30 -6.21 3.24
C TYR A 72 -9.17 -5.55 4.02
N LEU A 73 -7.91 -5.78 3.63
CA LEU A 73 -6.74 -5.11 4.22
C LEU A 73 -6.87 -3.59 4.14
N ARG A 74 -7.29 -3.05 2.99
CA ARG A 74 -7.58 -1.60 2.83
C ARG A 74 -8.60 -1.07 3.83
N SER A 75 -9.59 -1.87 4.21
CA SER A 75 -10.62 -1.47 5.19
C SER A 75 -10.08 -1.36 6.62
N LYS A 76 -8.92 -1.96 6.89
CA LYS A 76 -8.31 -2.07 8.21
C LYS A 76 -7.13 -1.10 8.43
N HIS A 77 -6.85 -0.26 7.45
CA HIS A 77 -5.77 0.72 7.50
C HIS A 77 -6.29 2.14 7.29
N ASP A 78 -5.68 3.10 7.98
CA ASP A 78 -6.00 4.52 7.84
C ASP A 78 -5.55 5.06 6.48
N ALA A 79 -4.46 4.52 5.94
CA ALA A 79 -3.87 4.90 4.67
C ALA A 79 -3.40 3.72 3.82
N ILE A 80 -3.34 3.96 2.51
CA ILE A 80 -2.74 3.08 1.50
C ILE A 80 -1.68 3.86 0.72
N LEU A 81 -0.48 3.29 0.57
CA LEU A 81 0.66 3.96 -0.06
C LEU A 81 1.15 3.22 -1.29
N ILE A 82 1.40 4.00 -2.35
CA ILE A 82 2.07 3.54 -3.56
C ILE A 82 3.09 4.57 -4.06
N GLY A 83 3.98 4.14 -4.95
CA GLY A 83 4.86 5.03 -5.69
C GLY A 83 4.18 5.65 -6.91
N VAL A 84 4.65 6.84 -7.32
CA VAL A 84 4.16 7.54 -8.52
C VAL A 84 4.21 6.70 -9.80
N GLY A 85 5.21 5.82 -9.95
CA GLY A 85 5.31 4.93 -11.12
C GLY A 85 4.11 3.99 -11.25
N THR A 86 3.61 3.46 -10.12
CA THR A 86 2.39 2.64 -10.08
C THR A 86 1.15 3.50 -10.31
N ALA A 87 1.11 4.71 -9.74
CA ALA A 87 -0.02 5.62 -9.92
C ALA A 87 -0.24 6.00 -11.39
N GLU A 88 0.84 6.25 -12.13
CA GLU A 88 0.81 6.58 -13.56
C GLU A 88 0.50 5.37 -14.44
N ALA A 89 1.12 4.22 -14.16
CA ALA A 89 0.95 3.02 -14.97
C ALA A 89 -0.47 2.44 -14.87
N ASP A 90 -1.02 2.35 -13.65
CA ASP A 90 -2.24 1.59 -13.40
C ASP A 90 -3.50 2.47 -13.31
N ASN A 91 -3.33 3.78 -13.09
CA ASN A 91 -4.39 4.72 -12.72
C ASN A 91 -5.36 4.08 -11.71
N PRO A 92 -4.88 3.69 -10.51
CA PRO A 92 -5.63 2.85 -9.58
C PRO A 92 -6.73 3.64 -8.85
N SER A 93 -7.73 2.92 -8.32
CA SER A 93 -8.79 3.52 -7.51
C SER A 93 -8.37 3.77 -6.07
N LEU A 94 -7.49 2.93 -5.52
CA LEU A 94 -6.97 2.94 -4.14
C LEU A 94 -8.04 2.96 -3.03
N ASN A 95 -9.30 2.71 -3.36
CA ASN A 95 -10.40 2.62 -2.40
C ASN A 95 -10.63 1.19 -1.93
N CYS A 96 -11.34 1.06 -0.82
CA CYS A 96 -11.91 -0.19 -0.35
C CYS A 96 -13.31 -0.38 -0.96
N ARG A 97 -13.64 -1.63 -1.33
CA ARG A 97 -14.94 -2.01 -1.90
C ARG A 97 -15.66 -3.07 -1.08
N ILE A 98 -15.21 -3.34 0.14
CA ILE A 98 -15.88 -4.32 1.02
C ILE A 98 -17.27 -3.80 1.36
N ALA A 99 -18.26 -4.69 1.30
CA ALA A 99 -19.63 -4.36 1.67
C ALA A 99 -19.69 -3.82 3.12
N GLY A 100 -20.41 -2.72 3.31
CA GLY A 100 -20.49 -2.03 4.62
C GLY A 100 -19.42 -0.96 4.85
N VAL A 101 -18.44 -0.83 3.96
CA VAL A 101 -17.52 0.32 3.95
C VAL A 101 -18.19 1.53 3.26
N GLY A 102 -17.82 2.75 3.66
CA GLY A 102 -18.31 4.00 3.07
C GLY A 102 -18.21 4.01 1.54
N GLY A 103 -19.28 4.41 0.85
CA GLY A 103 -19.40 4.32 -0.61
C GLY A 103 -19.80 2.93 -1.15
N TYR A 104 -19.83 1.91 -0.29
CA TYR A 104 -20.22 0.52 -0.59
C TYR A 104 -21.14 -0.06 0.50
N GLY A 105 -22.03 0.78 1.06
CA GLY A 105 -23.05 0.38 2.03
C GLY A 105 -22.87 0.90 3.45
N GLY A 106 -21.70 1.47 3.75
CA GLY A 106 -21.45 2.19 5.01
C GLY A 106 -21.70 3.69 4.90
N ASP A 107 -21.79 4.34 6.06
CA ASP A 107 -22.00 5.78 6.17
C ASP A 107 -20.72 6.58 5.84
N GLY A 108 -20.88 7.64 5.05
CA GLY A 108 -19.80 8.55 4.68
C GLY A 108 -18.60 7.83 4.06
N LEU A 109 -17.41 8.05 4.64
CA LEU A 109 -16.14 7.45 4.21
C LEU A 109 -15.52 6.55 5.29
N GLN A 110 -16.32 6.03 6.22
CA GLN A 110 -15.83 5.10 7.24
C GLN A 110 -15.27 3.83 6.59
N GLY A 111 -14.10 3.38 7.05
CA GLY A 111 -13.38 2.22 6.48
C GLY A 111 -12.69 2.47 5.13
N GLN A 112 -12.75 3.69 4.56
CA GLN A 112 -11.95 4.02 3.37
C GLN A 112 -10.53 4.43 3.79
N PRO A 113 -9.46 3.85 3.22
CA PRO A 113 -8.10 4.30 3.48
C PRO A 113 -7.84 5.63 2.75
N ARG A 114 -6.95 6.44 3.31
CA ARG A 114 -6.39 7.64 2.65
C ARG A 114 -5.33 7.20 1.63
N PRO A 115 -5.49 7.47 0.33
CA PRO A 115 -4.42 7.20 -0.62
C PRO A 115 -3.24 8.14 -0.38
N VAL A 116 -2.02 7.61 -0.43
CA VAL A 116 -0.76 8.33 -0.31
C VAL A 116 0.12 7.96 -1.49
N VAL A 117 0.60 8.95 -2.24
CA VAL A 117 1.47 8.74 -3.40
C VAL A 117 2.83 9.37 -3.14
N ILE A 118 3.87 8.54 -3.16
CA ILE A 118 5.26 9.01 -3.06
C ILE A 118 5.74 9.45 -4.44
N ASP A 119 5.98 10.75 -4.59
CA ASP A 119 6.43 11.39 -5.81
C ASP A 119 7.54 12.43 -5.52
N PRO A 120 8.80 12.00 -5.32
CA PRO A 120 9.87 12.90 -4.91
C PRO A 120 10.17 14.00 -5.94
N ARG A 121 9.79 13.79 -7.21
CA ARG A 121 10.08 14.71 -8.33
C ARG A 121 8.86 15.50 -8.79
N GLY A 122 7.70 15.37 -8.13
CA GLY A 122 6.47 16.07 -8.51
C GLY A 122 6.01 15.78 -9.94
N ARG A 123 6.32 14.59 -10.46
CA ARG A 123 6.13 14.20 -11.86
C ARG A 123 4.74 13.65 -12.18
N TRP A 124 3.93 13.31 -11.17
CA TRP A 124 2.62 12.70 -11.35
C TRP A 124 1.66 13.64 -12.10
N GLN A 125 1.26 13.26 -13.31
CA GLN A 125 0.33 14.01 -14.15
C GLN A 125 -1.13 13.60 -13.93
N PHE A 126 -1.61 13.70 -12.69
CA PHE A 126 -3.01 13.40 -12.39
C PHE A 126 -3.93 14.50 -12.95
N THR A 127 -5.08 14.07 -13.45
CA THR A 127 -6.18 14.94 -13.92
C THR A 127 -7.47 14.63 -13.17
N ALA A 128 -8.52 15.43 -13.38
CA ALA A 128 -9.86 15.15 -12.86
C ALA A 128 -10.40 13.78 -13.31
N GLU A 129 -9.84 13.21 -14.39
CA GLU A 129 -10.22 11.91 -14.91
C GLU A 129 -9.51 10.72 -14.22
N SER A 130 -8.52 10.99 -13.38
CA SER A 130 -7.82 9.95 -12.61
C SER A 130 -8.80 9.26 -11.67
N LYS A 131 -8.79 7.91 -11.63
CA LYS A 131 -9.83 7.14 -10.94
C LYS A 131 -9.92 7.52 -9.45
N VAL A 132 -8.79 7.68 -8.79
CA VAL A 132 -8.71 8.09 -7.37
C VAL A 132 -9.33 9.48 -7.12
N LEU A 133 -9.15 10.45 -8.04
CA LEU A 133 -9.76 11.78 -7.93
C LEU A 133 -11.27 11.74 -8.20
N LYS A 134 -11.72 10.97 -9.20
CA LYS A 134 -13.15 10.78 -9.47
C LYS A 134 -13.88 10.18 -8.26
N LEU A 135 -13.32 9.12 -7.69
CA LEU A 135 -13.94 8.44 -6.54
C LEU A 135 -13.99 9.33 -5.30
N ALA A 136 -12.97 10.17 -5.08
CA ALA A 136 -13.01 11.16 -4.01
C ALA A 136 -14.14 12.17 -4.21
N LYS A 137 -14.29 12.69 -5.44
CA LYS A 137 -15.39 13.61 -5.79
C LYS A 137 -16.78 12.97 -5.65
N GLU A 138 -16.89 11.67 -5.94
CA GLU A 138 -18.12 10.90 -5.79
C GLU A 138 -18.42 10.45 -4.35
N GLY A 139 -17.54 10.72 -3.38
CA GLY A 139 -17.70 10.24 -2.00
C GLY A 139 -17.56 8.72 -1.85
N LYS A 140 -16.89 8.05 -2.79
CA LYS A 140 -16.62 6.60 -2.78
C LYS A 140 -15.17 6.24 -2.42
N GLY A 141 -14.42 7.23 -1.97
CA GLY A 141 -13.02 7.12 -1.57
C GLY A 141 -12.53 8.43 -0.97
N LYS A 142 -11.37 8.40 -0.32
CA LYS A 142 -10.68 9.60 0.15
C LYS A 142 -9.77 10.13 -0.96
N ALA A 143 -9.63 11.45 -1.05
CA ALA A 143 -8.68 12.06 -1.99
C ALA A 143 -7.22 11.78 -1.59
N PRO A 144 -6.29 11.69 -2.56
CA PRO A 144 -4.92 11.32 -2.29
C PRO A 144 -4.14 12.44 -1.57
N TRP A 145 -3.15 12.03 -0.79
CA TRP A 145 -2.05 12.90 -0.36
C TRP A 145 -0.83 12.62 -1.23
N VAL A 146 -0.19 13.67 -1.73
CA VAL A 146 1.02 13.53 -2.57
C VAL A 146 2.22 13.98 -1.76
N VAL A 147 3.14 13.05 -1.49
CA VAL A 147 4.39 13.32 -0.76
C VAL A 147 5.49 13.61 -1.77
N THR A 148 6.05 14.82 -1.72
CA THR A 148 7.01 15.31 -2.74
C THR A 148 8.13 16.14 -2.14
N LYS A 149 9.28 16.17 -2.82
CA LYS A 149 10.38 17.12 -2.57
C LYS A 149 10.40 18.29 -3.56
N ALA A 150 9.73 18.12 -4.70
CA ALA A 150 9.65 19.12 -5.74
C ALA A 150 8.29 19.84 -5.68
N PRO A 151 8.24 21.12 -6.05
CA PRO A 151 6.97 21.83 -6.18
C PRO A 151 6.10 21.15 -7.24
N ILE A 152 4.82 20.98 -6.92
CA ILE A 152 3.78 20.62 -7.87
C ILE A 152 3.18 21.94 -8.38
N ASP A 153 2.83 22.01 -9.67
CA ASP A 153 2.27 23.25 -10.20
C ASP A 153 0.95 23.62 -9.49
N GLU A 154 0.66 24.92 -9.47
CA GLU A 154 -0.45 25.47 -8.72
C GLU A 154 -1.81 24.93 -9.22
N SER A 155 -1.94 24.65 -10.51
CA SER A 155 -3.19 24.13 -11.07
C SER A 155 -3.48 22.70 -10.60
N ARG A 156 -2.45 21.82 -10.58
CA ARG A 156 -2.55 20.45 -10.03
C ARG A 156 -2.79 20.48 -8.53
N THR A 157 -2.14 21.39 -7.81
CA THR A 157 -2.35 21.55 -6.35
C THR A 157 -3.80 21.94 -6.04
N ARG A 158 -4.34 22.97 -6.72
CA ARG A 158 -5.75 23.38 -6.55
C ARG A 158 -6.73 22.27 -6.94
N LEU A 159 -6.45 21.52 -8.00
CA LEU A 159 -7.27 20.38 -8.40
C LEU A 159 -7.31 19.32 -7.29
N LEU A 160 -6.16 18.99 -6.71
CA LEU A 160 -6.05 18.02 -5.62
C LEU A 160 -6.81 18.48 -4.37
N GLU A 161 -6.66 19.75 -3.99
CA GLU A 161 -7.33 20.36 -2.85
C GLU A 161 -8.85 20.44 -3.03
N SER A 162 -9.33 20.65 -4.27
CA SER A 162 -10.76 20.75 -4.58
C SER A 162 -11.57 19.48 -4.27
N VAL A 163 -10.89 18.33 -4.17
CA VAL A 163 -11.50 17.04 -3.79
C VAL A 163 -11.10 16.61 -2.37
N GLY A 164 -10.45 17.47 -1.59
CA GLY A 164 -10.01 17.19 -0.22
C GLY A 164 -8.70 16.41 -0.11
N GLY A 165 -7.87 16.45 -1.16
CA GLY A 165 -6.49 15.98 -1.16
C GLY A 165 -5.54 17.08 -0.71
N ARG A 166 -4.25 16.76 -0.58
CA ARG A 166 -3.22 17.78 -0.28
C ARG A 166 -1.83 17.32 -0.71
N VAL A 167 -0.94 18.28 -0.86
CA VAL A 167 0.50 18.04 -1.06
C VAL A 167 1.20 18.09 0.29
N ILE A 168 2.04 17.09 0.58
CA ILE A 168 2.91 17.02 1.75
C ILE A 168 4.33 17.22 1.24
N ALA A 169 4.89 18.41 1.50
CA ALA A 169 6.28 18.70 1.20
C ALA A 169 7.17 18.09 2.27
N ILE A 170 8.15 17.28 1.86
CA ILE A 170 9.15 16.69 2.76
C ILE A 170 10.52 17.36 2.56
N GLY A 171 11.26 17.51 3.66
CA GLY A 171 12.57 18.16 3.68
C GLY A 171 13.62 17.47 2.79
N GLN A 172 14.62 18.24 2.36
CA GLN A 172 15.72 17.75 1.51
C GLN A 172 16.85 17.09 2.29
N GLU A 173 16.93 17.28 3.60
CA GLU A 173 18.12 16.91 4.39
C GLU A 173 18.33 15.40 4.49
N GLY A 174 19.57 14.96 4.22
CA GLY A 174 20.04 13.60 4.51
C GLY A 174 19.56 12.50 3.55
N CYS A 175 18.96 12.82 2.41
CA CYS A 175 18.45 11.82 1.46
C CYS A 175 19.07 11.96 0.06
N PRO A 176 19.48 10.85 -0.58
CA PRO A 176 19.89 10.85 -1.98
C PRO A 176 18.82 11.44 -2.91
N GLU A 177 19.28 12.03 -4.01
CA GLU A 177 18.41 12.67 -5.00
C GLU A 177 17.37 11.68 -5.56
N GLY A 178 16.09 12.05 -5.46
CA GLY A 178 14.99 11.22 -5.95
C GLY A 178 14.54 10.06 -5.06
N ARG A 179 15.12 9.89 -3.85
CA ARG A 179 14.61 8.98 -2.81
C ARG A 179 13.96 9.75 -1.66
N VAL A 180 13.16 9.08 -0.85
CA VAL A 180 12.62 9.60 0.42
C VAL A 180 13.23 8.83 1.57
N SER A 181 13.33 9.43 2.74
CA SER A 181 13.63 8.69 3.97
C SER A 181 12.30 8.23 4.55
N TRP A 182 12.17 6.92 4.72
CA TRP A 182 10.97 6.31 5.26
C TRP A 182 10.69 6.76 6.69
N ASP A 183 11.71 6.96 7.52
CA ASP A 183 11.53 7.52 8.86
C ASP A 183 10.79 8.86 8.85
N TYR A 184 11.20 9.80 8.00
CA TYR A 184 10.53 11.10 7.91
C TYR A 184 9.12 10.96 7.33
N VAL A 185 8.96 10.19 6.25
CA VAL A 185 7.63 9.96 5.65
C VAL A 185 6.66 9.36 6.67
N LEU A 186 7.08 8.34 7.41
CA LEU A 186 6.24 7.68 8.41
C LEU A 186 5.95 8.60 9.61
N LYS A 187 6.92 9.40 10.06
CA LYS A 187 6.71 10.41 11.12
C LYS A 187 5.72 11.48 10.71
N ASP A 188 5.85 12.03 9.49
CA ASP A 188 4.94 13.07 8.99
C ASP A 188 3.52 12.54 8.80
N LEU A 189 3.38 11.28 8.38
CA LEU A 189 2.07 10.61 8.31
C LEU A 189 1.50 10.36 9.71
N GLY A 190 2.32 9.96 10.68
CA GLY A 190 1.91 9.83 12.08
C GLY A 190 1.42 11.14 12.70
N ALA A 191 2.16 12.24 12.48
CA ALA A 191 1.77 13.59 12.87
C ALA A 191 0.46 14.06 12.19
N ALA A 192 0.14 13.48 11.03
CA ALA A 192 -1.12 13.68 10.33
C ALA A 192 -2.23 12.70 10.77
N HIS A 193 -2.08 12.05 11.92
CA HIS A 193 -3.03 11.09 12.50
C HIS A 193 -3.26 9.82 11.68
N ILE A 194 -2.29 9.40 10.87
CA ILE A 194 -2.28 8.07 10.27
C ILE A 194 -1.64 7.11 11.29
N GLY A 195 -2.45 6.23 11.90
CA GLY A 195 -1.99 5.21 12.85
C GLY A 195 -1.59 3.91 12.19
N SER A 196 -2.07 3.66 10.97
CA SER A 196 -1.80 2.45 10.21
C SER A 196 -1.70 2.73 8.72
N ILE A 197 -0.74 2.08 8.06
CA ILE A 197 -0.52 2.24 6.62
C ILE A 197 -0.24 0.91 5.93
N MET A 198 -0.99 0.67 4.86
CA MET A 198 -0.80 -0.45 3.95
C MET A 198 0.03 0.01 2.76
N ILE A 199 1.19 -0.60 2.51
CA ILE A 199 2.07 -0.26 1.39
C ILE A 199 1.94 -1.35 0.33
N GLU A 200 1.30 -1.04 -0.80
CA GLU A 200 0.95 -2.01 -1.85
C GLU A 200 1.90 -1.99 -3.06
N GLY A 201 2.51 -0.84 -3.36
CA GLY A 201 2.80 -0.53 -4.76
C GLY A 201 4.09 0.21 -5.05
N GLY A 202 4.76 -0.30 -6.08
CA GLY A 202 6.00 0.20 -6.66
C GLY A 202 7.15 -0.75 -6.34
N GLY A 203 7.64 -1.50 -7.32
CA GLY A 203 8.74 -2.45 -7.09
C GLY A 203 9.97 -1.78 -6.45
N ALA A 204 10.25 -0.52 -6.79
CA ALA A 204 11.28 0.26 -6.12
C ALA A 204 10.99 0.49 -4.62
N ILE A 205 9.74 0.83 -4.25
CA ILE A 205 9.34 1.04 -2.85
C ILE A 205 9.39 -0.27 -2.06
N ILE A 206 8.87 -1.35 -2.64
CA ILE A 206 8.85 -2.66 -1.98
C ILE A 206 10.29 -3.12 -1.71
N ASN A 207 11.18 -3.05 -2.71
CA ASN A 207 12.57 -3.45 -2.54
C ASN A 207 13.32 -2.53 -1.56
N ASP A 208 13.07 -1.22 -1.59
CA ASP A 208 13.71 -0.26 -0.70
C ASP A 208 13.26 -0.46 0.76
N LEU A 209 11.98 -0.77 1.02
CA LEU A 209 11.49 -1.13 2.36
C LEU A 209 11.98 -2.48 2.86
N LEU A 210 12.20 -3.43 1.94
CA LEU A 210 12.78 -4.74 2.28
C LEU A 210 14.30 -4.69 2.47
N ALA A 211 14.95 -3.59 2.08
CA ALA A 211 16.40 -3.43 2.21
C ALA A 211 16.85 -3.47 3.69
N PRO A 212 18.11 -3.86 3.97
CA PRO A 212 18.62 -4.01 5.33
C PRO A 212 18.37 -2.80 6.25
N ASP A 213 18.48 -1.59 5.70
CA ASP A 213 18.34 -0.35 6.47
C ASP A 213 16.89 -0.03 6.84
N ASN A 214 15.92 -0.50 6.06
CA ASN A 214 14.52 -0.10 6.18
C ASN A 214 13.59 -1.21 6.68
N ILE A 215 14.01 -2.48 6.64
CA ILE A 215 13.14 -3.60 7.04
C ILE A 215 12.64 -3.49 8.49
N SER A 216 13.40 -2.83 9.35
CA SER A 216 13.01 -2.54 10.74
C SER A 216 11.81 -1.60 10.88
N LEU A 217 11.45 -0.88 9.81
CA LEU A 217 10.28 -0.01 9.72
C LEU A 217 9.00 -0.76 9.34
N VAL A 218 9.11 -2.01 8.87
CA VAL A 218 7.97 -2.85 8.49
C VAL A 218 7.54 -3.71 9.68
N ASP A 219 6.27 -3.65 10.05
CA ASP A 219 5.72 -4.45 11.15
C ASP A 219 5.18 -5.80 10.67
N THR A 220 4.51 -5.79 9.51
CA THR A 220 3.92 -6.99 8.89
C THR A 220 4.23 -7.04 7.41
N VAL A 221 4.51 -8.25 6.91
CA VAL A 221 4.61 -8.58 5.49
C VAL A 221 3.49 -9.55 5.11
N ILE A 222 2.69 -9.19 4.09
CA ILE A 222 1.64 -10.05 3.51
C ILE A 222 1.88 -10.23 2.00
N VAL A 223 2.29 -11.42 1.58
CA VAL A 223 2.61 -11.73 0.18
C VAL A 223 1.58 -12.66 -0.41
N THR A 224 0.95 -12.27 -1.51
CA THR A 224 0.15 -13.19 -2.34
C THR A 224 1.04 -13.82 -3.41
N ILE A 225 1.04 -15.15 -3.52
CA ILE A 225 1.77 -15.88 -4.55
C ILE A 225 0.74 -16.52 -5.49
N ALA A 226 0.70 -16.02 -6.72
CA ALA A 226 -0.14 -16.54 -7.79
C ALA A 226 0.53 -17.73 -8.48
N PRO A 227 -0.22 -18.77 -8.90
CA PRO A 227 0.32 -20.00 -9.49
C PRO A 227 0.70 -19.83 -10.97
N THR A 228 1.50 -18.81 -11.28
CA THR A 228 1.91 -18.45 -12.65
C THR A 228 3.38 -18.06 -12.70
N TRP A 229 4.01 -18.15 -13.87
CA TRP A 229 5.34 -17.61 -14.15
C TRP A 229 5.22 -16.47 -15.15
N LEU A 230 5.88 -15.34 -14.89
CA LEU A 230 5.90 -14.22 -15.85
C LEU A 230 7.13 -14.25 -16.76
N GLY A 231 8.21 -14.89 -16.32
CA GLY A 231 9.47 -14.94 -17.05
C GLY A 231 10.34 -13.69 -16.84
N LYS A 232 11.39 -13.58 -17.65
CA LYS A 232 12.38 -12.50 -17.55
C LYS A 232 11.84 -11.18 -18.10
N GLY A 233 12.36 -10.06 -17.59
CA GLY A 233 12.04 -8.71 -18.06
C GLY A 233 10.99 -7.98 -17.21
N GLY A 234 10.39 -8.69 -16.24
CA GLY A 234 9.47 -8.13 -15.27
C GLY A 234 10.14 -7.30 -14.17
N VAL A 235 9.29 -6.77 -13.29
CA VAL A 235 9.71 -6.09 -12.06
C VAL A 235 9.76 -7.11 -10.92
N GLN A 236 10.95 -7.44 -10.43
CA GLN A 236 11.14 -8.44 -9.40
C GLN A 236 11.15 -7.85 -7.98
N VAL A 237 10.66 -8.61 -7.01
CA VAL A 237 10.95 -8.39 -5.59
C VAL A 237 12.24 -9.13 -5.24
N CYS A 238 13.33 -8.37 -5.12
CA CYS A 238 14.67 -8.83 -4.80
C CYS A 238 15.43 -7.65 -4.13
N PRO A 239 15.41 -7.54 -2.79
CA PRO A 239 16.10 -6.46 -2.09
C PRO A 239 17.63 -6.58 -2.23
N ASP A 240 18.33 -5.47 -2.01
CA ASP A 240 19.78 -5.40 -1.99
C ASP A 240 20.36 -6.35 -0.92
N GLU A 241 21.57 -6.87 -1.17
CA GLU A 241 22.19 -7.83 -0.25
C GLU A 241 22.60 -7.21 1.09
N LYS A 242 22.61 -8.06 2.12
CA LYS A 242 23.18 -7.71 3.43
C LYS A 242 24.57 -8.32 3.56
N VAL A 243 25.58 -7.48 3.77
CA VAL A 243 26.96 -7.92 4.06
C VAL A 243 27.41 -7.37 5.40
N GLU A 244 27.81 -8.26 6.31
CA GLU A 244 28.41 -7.90 7.60
C GLU A 244 29.74 -8.63 7.74
N ASN A 245 30.80 -7.90 8.08
CA ASN A 245 32.16 -8.44 8.24
C ASN A 245 32.65 -9.31 7.06
N GLY A 246 32.25 -8.96 5.83
CA GLY A 246 32.61 -9.70 4.61
C GLY A 246 31.80 -10.96 4.35
N ALA A 247 30.81 -11.30 5.19
CA ALA A 247 29.91 -12.43 4.99
C ALA A 247 28.54 -11.95 4.48
N ARG A 248 28.00 -12.66 3.49
CA ARG A 248 26.64 -12.43 2.98
C ARG A 248 25.62 -13.07 3.91
N LEU A 249 24.68 -12.27 4.39
CA LEU A 249 23.63 -12.69 5.31
C LEU A 249 22.25 -12.58 4.65
N PRO A 250 21.26 -13.37 5.10
CA PRO A 250 19.87 -13.10 4.76
C PRO A 250 19.48 -11.68 5.19
N VAL A 251 18.84 -10.92 4.29
CA VAL A 251 18.39 -9.55 4.59
C VAL A 251 17.37 -9.56 5.73
N ALA A 252 16.41 -10.47 5.68
CA ALA A 252 15.40 -10.64 6.70
C ALA A 252 14.86 -12.08 6.73
N ARG A 253 14.35 -12.49 7.89
CA ARG A 253 13.55 -13.71 8.04
C ARG A 253 12.23 -13.35 8.69
N LEU A 254 11.12 -13.80 8.12
CA LEU A 254 9.82 -13.63 8.76
C LEU A 254 9.63 -14.61 9.92
N THR A 255 8.96 -14.15 10.96
CA THR A 255 8.56 -14.90 12.15
C THR A 255 7.03 -14.85 12.28
N ASN A 256 6.48 -15.72 13.14
CA ASN A 256 5.03 -15.87 13.30
C ASN A 256 4.33 -16.14 11.95
N VAL A 257 4.95 -16.95 11.10
CA VAL A 257 4.52 -17.16 9.73
C VAL A 257 3.25 -17.99 9.66
N LYS A 258 2.31 -17.57 8.80
CA LYS A 258 1.13 -18.34 8.42
C LYS A 258 0.93 -18.33 6.91
N TRP A 259 0.50 -19.46 6.39
CA TRP A 259 0.14 -19.65 4.99
C TRP A 259 -1.36 -19.86 4.89
N VAL A 260 -2.02 -19.07 4.05
CA VAL A 260 -3.48 -19.06 3.88
C VAL A 260 -3.79 -19.27 2.39
N PRO A 261 -4.31 -20.45 2.00
CA PRO A 261 -4.83 -20.66 0.65
C PRO A 261 -6.07 -19.78 0.43
N LEU A 262 -6.12 -19.05 -0.70
CA LEU A 262 -7.25 -18.24 -1.11
C LEU A 262 -7.53 -18.47 -2.60
N GLY A 263 -8.52 -19.32 -2.91
CA GLY A 263 -8.73 -19.79 -4.26
C GLY A 263 -7.51 -20.59 -4.74
N ASP A 264 -6.98 -20.23 -5.91
CA ASP A 264 -5.77 -20.83 -6.49
C ASP A 264 -4.47 -20.16 -6.00
N ASP A 265 -4.56 -19.05 -5.26
CA ASP A 265 -3.41 -18.35 -4.70
C ASP A 265 -3.07 -18.86 -3.30
N VAL A 266 -1.82 -18.63 -2.87
CA VAL A 266 -1.42 -18.77 -1.47
C VAL A 266 -0.92 -17.45 -0.91
N VAL A 267 -1.36 -17.10 0.30
CA VAL A 267 -0.95 -15.88 1.00
C VAL A 267 -0.05 -16.22 2.18
N LEU A 268 1.12 -15.61 2.21
CA LEU A 268 2.06 -15.62 3.33
C LEU A 268 1.82 -14.39 4.21
N CYS A 269 1.57 -14.58 5.50
CA CYS A 269 1.58 -13.51 6.50
C CYS A 269 2.72 -13.75 7.49
N GLY A 270 3.42 -12.69 7.90
CA GLY A 270 4.43 -12.78 8.95
C GLY A 270 5.02 -11.43 9.31
N SER A 271 5.84 -11.38 10.36
CA SER A 271 6.54 -10.17 10.79
C SER A 271 8.04 -10.32 10.61
N PRO A 272 8.77 -9.29 10.14
CA PRO A 272 10.23 -9.33 10.10
C PRO A 272 10.82 -9.63 11.49
N SER A 273 11.78 -10.54 11.56
CA SER A 273 12.51 -10.80 12.81
C SER A 273 13.23 -9.53 13.24
N ARG A 274 12.89 -9.00 14.42
CA ARG A 274 13.71 -8.01 15.10
C ARG A 274 14.84 -8.79 15.77
N GLY A 275 16.07 -8.59 15.28
CA GLY A 275 17.27 -9.28 15.76
C GLY A 275 17.50 -9.10 17.26
#